data_AF-A0A493THK4-F1
#
_entry.id   AF-A0A493THK4-F1
#
_cell.length_a   1.000
_cell.length_b   1.000
_cell.length_c   1.000
_cell.angle_alpha   90.00
_cell.angle_beta   90.00
_cell.angle_gamma   90.00
#
_symmetry.space_group_name_H-M   'P 1'
#
loop_
_entity.id
_entity.type
_entity.pdbx_description
1 polymer ?
#
loop_
_entity_poly.entity_id
_entity_poly.type
_entity_poly.pdbx_seq_one_letter_code
_entity_poly.pdbx_strand_id
1 'polypeptide(L)'
;VNMPNLMTHLKKVSEQKPQATYYNVDMLKYQVSAQGIQSTPLNLAVSWRCDPASTDLRIDYKYNTEAMTTPVALNNVQFLVPVDGGVTKLQPSAMGAVGAWGVPGPNPIAVLQDGGVGSLLARFQLSEGPSVPAPLAVQFTSEGSTLSSCDIELVGAGYRFSLIKKRFAAGKYLADN
;
A
#
# COMPACT_ATOMS: atom_id res chain seq x y z
N VAL A 1 14.94 28.52 9.34
CA VAL A 1 15.02 28.39 7.87
C VAL A 1 16.00 29.42 7.34
N ASN A 2 16.86 29.08 6.38
CA ASN A 2 17.74 30.05 5.71
C ASN A 2 16.92 30.83 4.66
N MET A 3 16.46 32.03 5.02
CA MET A 3 15.55 32.84 4.22
C MET A 3 16.12 33.27 2.86
N PRO A 4 17.38 33.73 2.75
CA PRO A 4 18.00 34.03 1.45
C PRO A 4 17.94 32.84 0.47
N ASN A 5 18.36 31.66 0.92
CA ASN A 5 18.35 30.47 0.07
C ASN A 5 16.93 30.07 -0.36
N LEU A 6 15.97 30.19 0.56
CA LEU A 6 14.56 29.92 0.26
C LEU A 6 14.02 30.88 -0.80
N MET A 7 14.31 32.18 -0.69
CA MET A 7 13.87 33.17 -1.69
C MET A 7 14.48 32.89 -3.07
N THR A 8 15.77 32.59 -3.14
CA THR A 8 16.45 32.24 -4.40
C THR A 8 15.83 30.98 -5.02
N HIS A 9 15.55 29.96 -4.20
CA HIS A 9 14.92 28.73 -4.67
C HIS A 9 13.50 28.99 -5.20
N LEU A 10 12.66 29.70 -4.44
CA LEU A 10 11.29 30.02 -4.82
C LEU A 10 11.22 30.86 -6.10
N LYS A 11 12.12 31.85 -6.24
CA LYS A 11 12.24 32.64 -7.48
C LYS A 11 12.51 31.73 -8.67
N LYS A 12 13.52 30.86 -8.57
CA LYS A 12 13.90 29.92 -9.65
C LYS A 12 12.74 28.99 -10.04
N VAL A 13 12.03 28.40 -9.08
CA VAL A 13 10.91 27.49 -9.41
C VAL A 13 9.70 28.24 -9.95
N SER A 14 9.47 29.48 -9.52
CA SER A 14 8.39 30.31 -10.07
C SER A 14 8.64 30.73 -11.52
N GLU A 15 9.89 31.03 -11.88
CA GLU A 15 10.27 31.35 -13.26
C GLU A 15 10.13 30.12 -14.17
N GLN A 16 10.41 28.92 -13.65
CA GLN A 16 10.25 27.67 -14.39
C GLN A 16 8.78 27.23 -14.53
N LYS A 17 7.94 27.53 -13.55
CA LYS A 17 6.53 27.08 -13.50
C LYS A 17 5.60 28.24 -13.10
N PRO A 18 5.45 29.28 -13.94
CA PRO A 18 4.77 30.51 -13.57
C PRO A 18 3.26 30.34 -13.32
N GLN A 19 2.66 29.28 -13.85
CA GLN A 19 1.22 28.98 -13.69
C GLN A 19 0.93 28.04 -12.50
N ALA A 20 1.94 27.67 -11.70
CA ALA A 20 1.73 26.80 -10.54
C ALA A 20 1.02 27.53 -9.41
N THR A 21 0.01 26.89 -8.82
CA THR A 21 -0.76 27.43 -7.69
C THR A 21 -0.04 27.30 -6.35
N TYR A 22 0.97 26.42 -6.27
CA TYR A 22 1.84 26.24 -5.10
C TYR A 22 3.21 25.68 -5.52
N TYR A 23 4.22 25.93 -4.69
CA TYR A 23 5.59 25.44 -4.87
C TYR A 23 5.98 24.57 -3.68
N ASN A 24 6.23 23.28 -3.92
CA ASN A 24 6.67 22.34 -2.88
C ASN A 24 8.17 22.46 -2.64
N VAL A 25 8.58 22.42 -1.37
CA VAL A 25 9.99 22.43 -0.95
C VAL A 25 10.21 21.30 0.04
N ASP A 26 11.14 20.40 -0.26
CA ASP A 26 11.50 19.29 0.62
C ASP A 26 12.29 19.82 1.83
N MET A 27 11.78 19.59 3.04
CA MET A 27 12.40 20.07 4.27
C MET A 27 13.14 18.98 5.04
N LEU A 28 12.54 17.79 5.14
CA LEU A 28 13.04 16.68 5.94
C LEU A 28 12.84 15.37 5.20
N LYS A 29 13.85 14.51 5.26
CA LYS A 29 13.76 13.09 4.93
C LYS A 29 14.10 12.33 6.21
N TYR A 30 13.26 11.37 6.58
CA TYR A 30 13.42 10.64 7.83
C TYR A 30 13.02 9.17 7.63
N GLN A 31 13.42 8.34 8.58
CA GLN A 31 13.00 6.96 8.71
C GLN A 31 12.28 6.79 10.04
N VAL A 32 11.24 5.97 10.04
CA VAL A 32 10.47 5.66 11.24
C VAL A 32 10.96 4.33 11.78
N SER A 33 11.22 4.25 13.08
CA SER A 33 11.54 2.98 13.74
C SER A 33 10.30 2.09 13.74
N ALA A 34 10.46 0.81 13.39
CA ALA A 34 9.38 -0.15 13.29
C ALA A 34 9.65 -1.38 14.17
N GLN A 35 8.63 -1.85 14.87
CA GLN A 35 8.67 -3.02 15.76
C GLN A 35 7.95 -4.21 15.12
N GLY A 36 8.41 -4.62 13.94
CA GLY A 36 7.86 -5.75 13.21
C GLY A 36 6.38 -5.59 12.86
N ILE A 37 5.60 -6.65 13.07
CA ILE A 37 4.18 -6.75 12.65
C ILE A 37 3.24 -5.77 13.38
N GLN A 38 3.66 -5.21 14.52
CA GLN A 38 2.85 -4.23 15.24
C GLN A 38 2.90 -2.85 14.57
N SER A 39 3.96 -2.57 13.80
CA SER A 39 4.12 -1.31 13.06
C SER A 39 3.61 -1.38 11.62
N THR A 40 3.04 -2.50 11.20
CA THR A 40 2.47 -2.68 9.87
C THR A 40 0.98 -2.43 9.86
N PRO A 41 0.43 -1.56 8.99
CA PRO A 41 -0.99 -1.21 8.99
C PRO A 41 -1.91 -2.31 8.42
N LEU A 42 -1.35 -3.30 7.70
CA LEU A 42 -2.10 -4.42 7.11
C LEU A 42 -1.31 -5.71 7.25
N ASN A 43 -1.63 -6.52 8.24
CA ASN A 43 -0.93 -7.77 8.47
C ASN A 43 -1.37 -8.82 7.44
N LEU A 44 -0.44 -9.61 6.94
CA LEU A 44 -0.66 -10.59 5.87
C LEU A 44 -0.17 -11.97 6.29
N ALA A 45 -0.89 -13.00 5.87
CA ALA A 45 -0.43 -14.38 5.85
C ALA A 45 -0.86 -15.02 4.53
N VAL A 46 0.05 -15.73 3.88
CA VAL A 46 -0.19 -16.34 2.57
C VAL A 46 0.07 -17.84 2.68
N SER A 47 -0.78 -18.65 2.06
CA SER A 47 -0.62 -20.09 2.00
C SER A 47 -0.86 -20.57 0.57
N TRP A 48 0.03 -21.46 0.11
CA TRP A 48 -0.03 -22.07 -1.20
C TRP A 48 -0.20 -23.59 -1.08
N ARG A 49 -1.01 -24.16 -1.97
CA ARG A 49 -1.03 -25.59 -2.25
C ARG A 49 -0.89 -25.78 -3.77
N CYS A 50 0.26 -26.28 -4.17
CA CYS A 50 0.62 -26.46 -5.57
C CYS A 50 0.50 -27.92 -5.97
N ASP A 51 -0.56 -28.27 -6.70
CA ASP A 51 -0.76 -29.58 -7.31
C ASP A 51 -0.37 -29.53 -8.81
N PRO A 52 -0.09 -30.68 -9.45
CA PRO A 52 0.30 -30.70 -10.86
C PRO A 52 -0.72 -30.06 -11.83
N ALA A 53 -2.03 -30.14 -11.52
CA ALA A 53 -3.10 -29.63 -12.38
C ALA A 53 -3.76 -28.35 -11.83
N SER A 54 -3.46 -27.96 -10.59
CA SER A 54 -4.12 -26.82 -9.95
C SER A 54 -3.29 -26.19 -8.85
N THR A 55 -3.55 -24.91 -8.56
CA THR A 55 -2.96 -24.21 -7.41
C THR A 55 -4.05 -23.56 -6.59
N ASP A 56 -4.10 -23.87 -5.30
CA ASP A 56 -4.95 -23.19 -4.33
C ASP A 56 -4.12 -22.12 -3.60
N LEU A 57 -4.60 -20.88 -3.64
CA LEU A 57 -4.02 -19.73 -2.97
C LEU A 57 -4.98 -19.20 -1.91
N ARG A 58 -4.46 -19.00 -0.70
CA ARG A 58 -5.16 -18.32 0.39
C ARG A 58 -4.33 -17.14 0.88
N ILE A 59 -4.97 -15.97 0.98
CA ILE A 59 -4.38 -14.76 1.55
C ILE A 59 -5.27 -14.32 2.71
N ASP A 60 -4.76 -14.41 3.92
CA ASP A 60 -5.40 -13.83 5.10
C ASP A 60 -4.83 -12.43 5.35
N TYR A 61 -5.71 -11.46 5.60
CA TYR A 61 -5.33 -10.09 5.91
C TYR A 61 -6.03 -9.59 7.16
N LYS A 62 -5.36 -8.70 7.89
CA LYS A 62 -5.89 -8.07 9.10
C LYS A 62 -5.45 -6.62 9.19
N TYR A 63 -6.43 -5.70 9.19
CA TYR A 63 -6.21 -4.31 9.57
C TYR A 63 -5.53 -4.22 10.93
N ASN A 64 -4.51 -3.38 11.04
CA ASN A 64 -3.88 -3.08 12.31
C ASN A 64 -4.07 -1.60 12.67
N THR A 65 -5.00 -1.33 13.58
CA THR A 65 -5.27 0.01 14.11
C THR A 65 -4.11 0.57 14.93
N GLU A 66 -3.29 -0.29 15.54
CA GLU A 66 -2.21 0.10 16.45
C GLU A 66 -0.97 0.61 15.72
N ALA A 67 -0.86 0.33 14.41
CA ALA A 67 0.23 0.82 13.57
C ALA A 67 0.11 2.32 13.25
N MET A 68 -1.02 2.96 13.58
CA MET A 68 -1.33 4.34 13.25
C MET A 68 -1.66 5.15 14.49
N THR A 69 -1.27 6.43 14.49
CA THR A 69 -1.60 7.37 15.59
C THR A 69 -3.11 7.55 15.74
N THR A 70 -3.78 7.76 14.61
CA THR A 70 -5.24 7.80 14.51
C THR A 70 -5.65 6.79 13.44
N PRO A 71 -6.47 5.78 13.77
CA PRO A 71 -6.93 4.80 12.78
C PRO A 71 -7.68 5.46 11.63
N VAL A 72 -7.28 5.15 10.41
CA VAL A 72 -7.86 5.67 9.16
C VAL A 72 -7.94 4.59 8.10
N ALA A 73 -8.92 4.65 7.20
CA ALA A 73 -9.08 3.61 6.18
C ALA A 73 -7.85 3.49 5.27
N LEU A 74 -7.56 2.25 4.87
CA LEU A 74 -6.69 1.96 3.73
C LEU A 74 -7.56 1.96 2.47
N ASN A 75 -7.13 2.72 1.46
CA ASN A 75 -7.83 2.94 0.21
C ASN A 75 -7.09 2.23 -0.92
N ASN A 76 -7.85 1.85 -1.95
CA ASN A 76 -7.32 1.20 -3.15
C ASN A 76 -6.43 0.00 -2.80
N VAL A 77 -6.87 -0.84 -1.86
CA VAL A 77 -6.12 -2.02 -1.46
C VAL A 77 -6.12 -3.03 -2.60
N GLN A 78 -4.95 -3.34 -3.13
CA GLN A 78 -4.74 -4.28 -4.24
C GLN A 78 -3.77 -5.38 -3.85
N PHE A 79 -4.12 -6.62 -4.14
CA PHE A 79 -3.27 -7.80 -3.97
C PHE A 79 -2.83 -8.27 -5.35
N LEU A 80 -1.52 -8.37 -5.58
CA LEU A 80 -0.93 -8.80 -6.83
C LEU A 80 -0.02 -9.99 -6.56
N VAL A 81 -0.30 -11.11 -7.21
CA VAL A 81 0.44 -12.35 -7.02
C VAL A 81 0.71 -12.99 -8.37
N PRO A 82 1.97 -13.25 -8.75
CA PRO A 82 2.27 -13.98 -9.96
C PRO A 82 1.98 -15.46 -9.76
N VAL A 83 1.32 -16.09 -10.73
CA VAL A 83 1.06 -17.54 -10.74
C VAL A 83 1.57 -18.12 -12.06
N ASP A 84 2.57 -18.99 -11.98
CA ASP A 84 3.15 -19.71 -13.11
C ASP A 84 2.43 -21.05 -13.38
N GLY A 85 2.97 -21.88 -14.27
CA GLY A 85 2.39 -23.17 -14.64
C GLY A 85 1.29 -23.10 -15.71
N GLY A 86 1.24 -22.03 -16.52
CA GLY A 86 0.29 -21.90 -17.62
C GLY A 86 -1.16 -21.83 -17.13
N VAL A 87 -1.51 -20.78 -16.39
CA VAL A 87 -2.87 -20.58 -15.86
C VAL A 87 -3.88 -20.53 -17.01
N THR A 88 -4.77 -21.52 -17.06
CA THR A 88 -5.82 -21.62 -18.08
C THR A 88 -7.16 -21.08 -17.60
N LYS A 89 -7.42 -21.16 -16.28
CA LYS A 89 -8.67 -20.71 -15.68
C LYS A 89 -8.48 -20.32 -14.21
N LEU A 90 -9.07 -19.19 -13.82
CA LEU A 90 -9.24 -18.79 -12.42
C LEU A 90 -10.64 -19.14 -11.94
N GLN A 91 -10.73 -19.85 -10.82
CA GLN A 91 -11.95 -20.12 -10.08
C GLN A 91 -11.88 -19.39 -8.73
N PRO A 92 -12.47 -18.18 -8.62
CA PRO A 92 -12.55 -17.50 -7.34
C PRO A 92 -13.46 -18.30 -6.40
N SER A 93 -12.99 -18.60 -5.19
CA SER A 93 -13.85 -19.23 -4.18
C SER A 93 -14.53 -18.13 -3.39
N ALA A 94 -15.82 -17.92 -3.67
CA ALA A 94 -16.65 -16.95 -2.98
C ALA A 94 -17.06 -17.51 -1.60
N MET A 95 -16.14 -17.52 -0.64
CA MET A 95 -16.49 -17.67 0.76
C MET A 95 -15.91 -16.51 1.57
N GLY A 96 -16.78 -15.52 1.85
CA GLY A 96 -16.57 -14.54 2.92
C GLY A 96 -15.79 -13.26 2.59
N ALA A 97 -15.30 -13.06 1.37
CA ALA A 97 -14.49 -11.88 1.05
C ALA A 97 -15.34 -10.68 0.56
N VAL A 98 -15.09 -9.49 1.11
CA VAL A 98 -15.58 -8.18 0.62
C VAL A 98 -14.73 -7.69 -0.56
N GLY A 99 -14.32 -8.61 -1.45
CA GLY A 99 -13.30 -8.40 -2.46
C GLY A 99 -13.61 -9.08 -3.78
N ALA A 100 -13.27 -8.41 -4.89
CA ALA A 100 -13.41 -8.94 -6.23
C ALA A 100 -12.03 -9.30 -6.81
N TRP A 101 -11.90 -10.51 -7.36
CA TRP A 101 -10.78 -10.87 -8.23
C TRP A 101 -11.01 -10.23 -9.60
N GLY A 102 -10.01 -9.52 -10.09
CA GLY A 102 -9.92 -8.91 -11.41
C GLY A 102 -9.57 -9.91 -12.51
N VAL A 103 -9.27 -9.36 -13.69
CA VAL A 103 -9.14 -10.06 -14.98
C VAL A 103 -8.22 -11.30 -14.90
N PRO A 104 -8.61 -12.45 -15.49
CA PRO A 104 -7.75 -13.63 -15.61
C PRO A 104 -6.50 -13.30 -16.44
N GLY A 105 -5.33 -13.56 -15.88
CA GLY A 105 -4.02 -13.33 -16.52
C GLY A 105 -2.90 -13.86 -15.63
N PRO A 106 -1.62 -13.71 -16.03
CA PRO A 106 -0.48 -14.23 -15.26
C PRO A 106 -0.34 -13.59 -13.85
N ASN A 107 -0.91 -12.40 -13.67
CA ASN A 107 -0.92 -11.66 -12.41
C ASN A 107 -2.36 -11.29 -12.04
N PRO A 108 -3.13 -12.19 -11.42
CA PRO A 108 -4.44 -11.86 -10.86
C PRO A 108 -4.35 -10.71 -9.85
N ILE A 109 -5.33 -9.81 -9.89
CA ILE A 109 -5.44 -8.67 -8.96
C ILE A 109 -6.69 -8.86 -8.11
N ALA A 110 -6.61 -8.79 -6.78
CA ALA A 110 -7.80 -8.65 -5.94
C ALA A 110 -7.91 -7.22 -5.41
N VAL A 111 -9.12 -6.66 -5.40
CA VAL A 111 -9.40 -5.33 -4.84
C VAL A 111 -10.35 -5.45 -3.65
N LEU A 112 -9.98 -4.84 -2.52
CA LEU A 112 -10.83 -4.73 -1.33
C LEU A 112 -11.36 -3.31 -1.14
N GLN A 113 -12.59 -3.21 -0.65
CA GLN A 113 -13.22 -1.93 -0.31
C GLN A 113 -12.95 -1.47 1.13
N ASP A 114 -12.67 -2.38 2.06
CA ASP A 114 -12.26 -2.05 3.42
C ASP A 114 -11.06 -2.90 3.87
N GLY A 115 -10.27 -2.32 4.77
CA GLY A 115 -9.00 -2.89 5.21
C GLY A 115 -9.13 -3.92 6.31
N GLY A 116 -10.35 -4.41 6.64
CA GLY A 116 -10.72 -5.16 7.85
C GLY A 116 -9.99 -6.49 8.07
N VAL A 117 -10.68 -7.48 8.66
CA VAL A 117 -10.15 -8.85 8.78
C VAL A 117 -10.85 -9.71 7.75
N GLY A 118 -10.08 -10.43 6.93
CA GLY A 118 -10.67 -11.30 5.93
C GLY A 118 -9.68 -12.24 5.27
N SER A 119 -10.21 -13.02 4.34
CA SER A 119 -9.47 -14.01 3.56
C SER A 119 -9.84 -13.91 2.09
N LEU A 120 -8.86 -14.01 1.20
CA LEU A 120 -9.05 -14.18 -0.24
C LEU A 120 -8.65 -15.60 -0.62
N LEU A 121 -9.54 -16.30 -1.31
CA LEU A 121 -9.29 -17.66 -1.80
C LEU A 121 -9.42 -17.70 -3.32
N ALA A 122 -8.46 -18.36 -3.97
CA ALA A 122 -8.45 -18.57 -5.41
C ALA A 122 -7.93 -19.96 -5.74
N ARG A 123 -8.54 -20.60 -6.75
CA ARG A 123 -8.05 -21.83 -7.37
C ARG A 123 -7.70 -21.54 -8.83
N PHE A 124 -6.47 -21.85 -9.21
CA PHE A 124 -5.97 -21.74 -10.58
C PHE A 124 -5.89 -23.12 -11.21
N GLN A 125 -6.40 -23.29 -12.43
CA GLN A 125 -6.17 -24.48 -13.24
C GLN A 125 -4.94 -24.27 -14.12
N LEU A 126 -4.06 -25.26 -14.16
CA LEU A 126 -2.74 -25.17 -14.80
C LEU A 126 -2.67 -26.11 -16.01
N SER A 127 -1.97 -25.69 -17.07
CA SER A 127 -1.60 -26.56 -18.19
C SER A 127 -0.20 -27.16 -18.05
N GLU A 128 0.70 -26.48 -17.33
CA GLU A 128 2.12 -26.82 -17.20
C GLU A 128 2.57 -26.77 -15.73
N GLY A 129 1.75 -27.30 -14.81
CA GLY A 129 2.05 -27.29 -13.37
C GLY A 129 3.12 -28.31 -12.94
N PRO A 130 3.51 -28.31 -11.64
CA PRO A 130 2.99 -27.45 -10.57
C PRO A 130 3.54 -26.02 -10.65
N SER A 131 2.83 -25.08 -10.02
CA SER A 131 3.31 -23.72 -9.84
C SER A 131 4.38 -23.62 -8.74
N VAL A 132 5.19 -22.58 -8.80
CA VAL A 132 6.15 -22.20 -7.77
C VAL A 132 5.59 -21.02 -6.96
N PRO A 133 5.45 -21.14 -5.63
CA PRO A 133 5.02 -20.02 -4.79
C PRO A 133 5.88 -18.78 -5.01
N ALA A 134 5.21 -17.64 -5.18
CA ALA A 134 5.85 -16.37 -5.42
C ALA A 134 5.37 -15.29 -4.43
N PRO A 135 6.16 -14.22 -4.19
CA PRO A 135 5.78 -13.16 -3.26
C PRO A 135 4.47 -12.50 -3.66
N LEU A 136 3.55 -12.37 -2.70
CA LEU A 136 2.38 -11.52 -2.81
C LEU A 136 2.81 -10.06 -2.64
N ALA A 137 2.50 -9.20 -3.59
CA ALA A 137 2.66 -7.75 -3.46
C ALA A 137 1.33 -7.08 -3.11
N VAL A 138 1.36 -6.09 -2.22
CA VAL A 138 0.18 -5.32 -1.82
C VAL A 138 0.38 -3.82 -2.05
N GLN A 139 -0.63 -3.16 -2.57
CA GLN A 139 -0.67 -1.71 -2.72
C GLN A 139 -1.86 -1.14 -1.96
N PHE A 140 -1.66 0.00 -1.30
CA PHE A 140 -2.73 0.78 -0.67
C PHE A 140 -2.26 2.22 -0.43
N THR A 141 -3.20 3.12 -0.24
CA THR A 141 -2.95 4.50 0.20
C THR A 141 -3.83 4.87 1.39
N SER A 142 -3.39 5.84 2.19
CA SER A 142 -4.20 6.36 3.29
C SER A 142 -3.95 7.85 3.49
N GLU A 143 -5.01 8.59 3.79
CA GLU A 143 -4.97 10.03 4.08
C GLU A 143 -5.59 10.29 5.45
N GLY A 144 -5.08 11.30 6.15
CA GLY A 144 -5.57 11.74 7.46
C GLY A 144 -4.74 11.28 8.67
N SER A 145 -3.71 10.46 8.47
CA SER A 145 -2.87 9.93 9.57
C SER A 145 -1.41 9.72 9.15
N THR A 146 -0.57 9.38 10.13
CA THR A 146 0.85 9.02 9.97
C THR A 146 1.17 7.75 10.75
N LEU A 147 2.20 7.02 10.31
CA LEU A 147 2.77 5.91 11.09
C LEU A 147 3.77 6.39 12.15
N SER A 148 4.35 7.57 11.98
CA SER A 148 5.39 8.11 12.87
C SER A 148 4.87 8.85 14.11
N SER A 149 3.59 9.20 14.12
CA SER A 149 3.00 10.15 15.08
C SER A 149 3.62 11.55 15.09
N CYS A 150 4.46 11.89 14.10
CA CYS A 150 5.05 13.22 14.04
C CYS A 150 4.00 14.27 13.68
N ASP A 151 4.17 15.45 14.26
CA ASP A 151 3.46 16.66 13.86
C ASP A 151 4.43 17.82 13.66
N ILE A 152 3.92 18.94 13.19
CA ILE A 152 4.69 20.16 12.98
C ILE A 152 3.98 21.38 13.57
N GLU A 153 4.76 22.22 14.22
CA GLU A 153 4.32 23.50 14.77
C GLU A 153 5.16 24.65 14.22
N LEU A 154 4.57 25.84 14.19
CA LEU A 154 5.29 27.07 13.85
C LEU A 154 5.73 27.77 15.13
N VAL A 155 6.99 28.21 15.13
CA VAL A 155 7.55 29.04 16.20
C VAL A 155 7.74 30.46 15.67
N GLY A 156 7.20 31.44 16.40
CA GLY A 156 7.26 32.87 16.05
C GLY A 156 6.04 33.35 15.25
N ALA A 157 6.05 34.65 14.91
CA ALA A 157 4.98 35.31 14.16
C ALA A 157 5.33 35.48 12.68
N GLY A 158 4.33 35.69 11.82
CA GLY A 158 4.50 36.03 10.40
C GLY A 158 4.12 34.92 9.41
N TYR A 159 3.95 33.68 9.89
CA TYR A 159 3.48 32.56 9.09
C TYR A 159 2.34 31.84 9.80
N ARG A 160 1.48 31.17 9.03
CA ARG A 160 0.45 30.27 9.54
C ARG A 160 0.36 29.04 8.64
N PHE A 161 0.04 27.88 9.20
CA PHE A 161 -0.36 26.75 8.39
C PHE A 161 -1.78 26.98 7.85
N SER A 162 -1.95 26.83 6.54
CA SER A 162 -3.28 26.76 5.92
C SER A 162 -3.85 25.35 6.02
N LEU A 163 -2.99 24.34 5.92
CA LEU A 163 -3.34 22.92 5.95
C LEU A 163 -2.11 22.09 6.35
N ILE A 164 -2.30 21.08 7.21
CA ILE A 164 -1.31 20.03 7.47
C ILE A 164 -1.87 18.73 6.87
N LYS A 165 -1.31 18.30 5.73
CA LYS A 165 -1.75 17.07 5.06
C LYS A 165 -0.90 15.88 5.51
N LYS A 166 -1.53 14.91 6.18
CA LYS A 166 -0.92 13.65 6.63
C LYS A 166 -1.38 12.49 5.75
N ARG A 167 -0.46 11.66 5.27
CA ARG A 167 -0.75 10.48 4.43
C ARG A 167 0.40 9.49 4.45
N PHE A 168 0.09 8.23 4.17
CA PHE A 168 1.08 7.19 3.92
C PHE A 168 0.58 6.25 2.81
N ALA A 169 1.49 5.48 2.23
CA ALA A 169 1.18 4.51 1.19
C ALA A 169 2.10 3.30 1.30
N ALA A 170 1.64 2.16 0.77
CA ALA A 170 2.48 0.99 0.61
C ALA A 170 3.64 1.30 -0.34
N GLY A 171 4.87 1.03 0.12
CA GLY A 171 6.05 0.95 -0.74
C GLY A 171 6.21 -0.47 -1.29
N LYS A 172 7.39 -1.06 -1.09
CA LYS A 172 7.59 -2.50 -1.29
C LYS A 172 6.93 -3.28 -0.15
N TYR A 173 5.68 -3.67 -0.34
CA TYR A 173 4.89 -4.42 0.64
C TYR A 173 4.69 -5.85 0.15
N LEU A 174 5.47 -6.78 0.67
CA LEU A 174 5.49 -8.18 0.22
C LEU A 174 5.14 -9.15 1.35
N ALA A 175 4.50 -10.25 1.00
CA ALA A 175 4.33 -11.40 1.88
C ALA A 175 4.75 -12.68 1.14
N ASP A 176 5.63 -13.44 1.80
CA ASP A 176 6.09 -14.75 1.35
C ASP A 176 5.40 -15.87 2.17
N ASN A 177 5.53 -17.11 1.71
CA ASN A 177 5.06 -18.31 2.40
C ASN A 177 6.11 -18.79 3.42
#